data_AF-A0A7V4ZIB4-F1
#
_entry.id   AF-A0A7V4ZIB4-F1
#
_cell.length_a   1.000
_cell.length_b   1.000
_cell.length_c   1.000
_cell.angle_alpha   90.00
_cell.angle_beta   90.00
_cell.angle_gamma   90.00
#
_symmetry.space_group_name_H-M   'P 1'
#
loop_
_entity.id
_entity.type
_entity.pdbx_description
1 polymer ?
#
loop_
_entity_poly.entity_id
_entity_poly.type
_entity_poly.pdbx_seq_one_letter_code
_entity_poly.pdbx_strand_id
1 'polypeptide(L)'
;MSLVFFIAGIIQGSLADGMHDQDYRARIAEVIRRRFPDARIVDPVALHPNSLDYSDEEARATFFAMIEEARRADVVIAFVPSCSMGTAVEMWEARRAGKPVIAISPLVNNWAVRYLSTRIVGTMEDLDAVLAEVVG
;
A
#
# COMPACT_ATOMS: atom_id res chain seq x y z
N MET A 1 -19.59 4.40 -9.87
CA MET A 1 -18.95 3.64 -8.78
C MET A 1 -17.72 4.41 -8.35
N SER A 2 -17.52 4.63 -7.05
CA SER A 2 -16.29 5.24 -6.52
C SER A 2 -15.17 4.21 -6.50
N LEU A 3 -13.98 4.60 -6.92
CA LEU A 3 -12.79 3.74 -6.86
C LEU A 3 -12.36 3.50 -5.41
N VAL A 4 -11.88 2.29 -5.13
CA VAL A 4 -11.29 1.91 -3.85
C VAL A 4 -9.77 1.82 -3.99
N PHE A 5 -9.05 2.64 -3.25
CA PHE A 5 -7.59 2.60 -3.15
C PHE A 5 -7.18 1.95 -1.83
N PHE A 6 -6.21 1.05 -1.87
CA PHE A 6 -5.56 0.52 -0.67
C PHE A 6 -4.14 1.07 -0.56
N ILE A 7 -3.82 1.66 0.59
CA ILE A 7 -2.49 2.19 0.90
C ILE A 7 -1.69 1.10 1.63
N ALA A 8 -0.99 0.31 0.81
CA ALA A 8 0.04 -0.59 1.29
C ALA A 8 1.31 0.21 1.61
N GLY A 9 2.03 -0.19 2.65
CA GLY A 9 3.25 0.51 2.98
C GLY A 9 3.99 -0.10 4.16
N ILE A 10 5.28 0.21 4.23
CA ILE A 10 6.15 -0.24 5.31
C ILE A 10 5.63 0.27 6.68
N ILE A 11 5.43 -0.66 7.62
CA ILE A 11 5.16 -0.36 9.03
C ILE A 11 6.38 -0.77 9.85
N GLN A 12 6.57 -2.06 10.10
CA GLN A 12 7.75 -2.58 10.81
C GLN A 12 8.93 -2.88 9.87
N GLY A 13 8.65 -3.26 8.62
CA GLY A 13 9.70 -3.52 7.63
C GLY A 13 10.59 -4.70 7.99
N SER A 14 11.91 -4.47 8.05
CA SER A 14 12.92 -5.42 8.52
C SER A 14 13.48 -5.07 9.90
N LEU A 15 12.82 -4.17 10.63
CA LEU A 15 13.20 -3.85 12.01
C LEU A 15 12.96 -5.04 12.92
N ALA A 16 13.85 -5.26 13.89
CA ALA A 16 13.65 -6.25 14.93
C ALA A 16 12.59 -5.81 15.95
N ASP A 17 12.48 -4.50 16.18
CA ASP A 17 11.46 -3.86 17.01
C ASP A 17 11.20 -2.43 16.51
N GLY A 18 9.99 -1.92 16.76
CA GLY A 18 9.54 -0.58 16.37
C GLY A 18 8.89 -0.49 14.98
N MET A 19 8.59 0.75 14.58
CA MET A 19 7.97 1.07 13.29
C MET A 19 8.71 2.21 12.57
N HIS A 20 8.62 2.18 11.24
CA HIS A 20 8.96 3.32 10.40
C HIS A 20 7.93 4.44 10.57
N ASP A 21 8.31 5.66 10.20
CA ASP A 21 7.40 6.81 10.10
C ASP A 21 6.23 6.49 9.14
N GLN A 22 5.00 6.86 9.53
CA GLN A 22 3.76 6.60 8.80
C GLN A 22 3.18 7.84 8.12
N ASP A 23 3.82 9.02 8.17
CA ASP A 23 3.34 10.28 7.59
C ASP A 23 3.13 10.22 6.06
N TYR A 24 3.82 9.30 5.38
CA TYR A 24 3.65 9.07 3.95
C TYR A 24 2.21 8.69 3.59
N ARG A 25 1.45 8.07 4.51
CA ARG A 25 0.07 7.62 4.26
C ARG A 25 -0.87 8.81 4.02
N ALA A 26 -0.74 9.85 4.84
CA ALA A 26 -1.50 11.08 4.67
C ALA A 26 -1.18 11.76 3.34
N ARG A 27 0.11 11.80 2.95
CA ARG A 27 0.56 12.35 1.67
C ARG A 27 -0.02 11.58 0.49
N ILE A 28 0.01 10.25 0.51
CA ILE A 28 -0.61 9.41 -0.53
C ILE A 28 -2.12 9.69 -0.60
N ALA A 29 -2.80 9.74 0.54
CA ALA A 29 -4.22 9.97 0.58
C ALA A 29 -4.62 11.34 0.02
N GLU A 30 -3.81 12.38 0.25
CA GLU A 30 -4.00 13.70 -0.33
C GLU A 30 -3.88 13.67 -1.86
N VAL A 31 -2.85 13.02 -2.40
CA VAL A 31 -2.67 12.86 -3.85
C VAL A 31 -3.85 12.13 -4.48
N ILE A 32 -4.29 11.02 -3.87
CA ILE A 32 -5.47 10.27 -4.33
C ILE A 32 -6.71 11.17 -4.36
N ARG A 33 -7.00 11.88 -3.27
CA ARG A 33 -8.21 12.72 -3.17
C ARG A 33 -8.19 13.92 -4.11
N ARG A 34 -7.01 14.48 -4.40
CA ARG A 34 -6.89 15.57 -5.38
C ARG A 34 -7.37 15.13 -6.77
N ARG A 35 -7.07 13.89 -7.18
CA ARG A 35 -7.44 13.36 -8.48
C ARG A 35 -8.81 12.68 -8.49
N PHE A 36 -9.16 12.00 -7.41
CA PHE A 36 -10.38 11.22 -7.23
C PHE A 36 -11.06 11.64 -5.91
N PRO A 37 -11.79 12.78 -5.88
CA PRO A 37 -12.39 13.30 -4.66
C PRO A 37 -13.35 12.32 -3.97
N ASP A 38 -14.04 11.50 -4.75
CA ASP A 38 -15.00 10.51 -4.25
C ASP A 38 -14.39 9.13 -3.97
N ALA A 39 -13.06 8.98 -4.09
CA ALA A 39 -12.41 7.70 -3.85
C ALA A 39 -12.51 7.27 -2.38
N ARG A 40 -12.79 5.98 -2.18
CA ARG A 40 -12.63 5.36 -0.87
C ARG A 40 -11.18 4.96 -0.69
N ILE A 41 -10.59 5.33 0.45
CA ILE A 41 -9.22 4.99 0.80
C ILE A 41 -9.25 4.02 1.98
N VAL A 42 -8.59 2.88 1.82
CA VAL A 42 -8.34 1.89 2.86
C VAL A 42 -6.88 2.06 3.31
N ASP A 43 -6.70 2.46 4.56
CA ASP A 43 -5.39 2.64 5.18
C ASP A 43 -5.32 1.76 6.45
N PRO A 44 -4.48 0.70 6.46
CA PRO A 44 -4.32 -0.19 7.59
C PRO A 44 -4.04 0.52 8.92
N VAL A 45 -3.22 1.57 8.94
CA VAL A 45 -2.88 2.28 10.18
C VAL A 45 -4.06 3.11 10.68
N ALA A 46 -4.80 3.75 9.77
CA ALA A 46 -6.00 4.49 10.14
C ALA A 46 -7.14 3.59 10.63
N LEU A 47 -7.26 2.37 10.10
CA LEU A 47 -8.26 1.39 10.52
C LEU A 47 -7.88 0.69 11.83
N HIS A 48 -6.59 0.50 12.09
CA HIS A 48 -6.06 -0.22 13.25
C HIS A 48 -5.00 0.61 13.99
N PRO A 49 -5.37 1.77 14.57
CA PRO A 49 -4.42 2.70 15.18
C PRO A 49 -3.72 2.14 16.42
N ASN A 50 -4.35 1.18 17.11
CA ASN A 50 -3.81 0.53 18.31
C ASN A 50 -3.29 -0.90 18.01
N SER A 51 -2.96 -1.19 16.75
CA SER A 51 -2.54 -2.55 16.33
C SER A 51 -1.29 -3.07 17.05
N LEU A 52 -0.48 -2.20 17.65
CA LEU A 52 0.66 -2.60 18.47
C LEU A 52 0.27 -3.23 19.82
N ASP A 53 -0.92 -2.90 20.32
CA ASP A 53 -1.42 -3.40 21.61
C ASP A 53 -2.29 -4.66 21.44
N TYR A 54 -2.44 -5.13 20.20
CA TYR A 54 -3.25 -6.31 19.89
C TYR A 54 -2.64 -7.57 20.51
N SER A 55 -3.52 -8.47 20.94
CA SER A 55 -3.13 -9.85 21.17
C SER A 55 -2.61 -10.48 19.88
N ASP A 56 -1.84 -11.57 19.99
CA ASP A 56 -1.35 -12.31 18.82
C ASP A 56 -2.49 -12.75 17.89
N GLU A 57 -3.63 -13.14 18.45
CA GLU A 57 -4.82 -13.53 17.68
C GLU A 57 -5.41 -12.35 16.88
N GLU A 58 -5.56 -11.19 17.51
CA GLU A 58 -6.05 -9.97 16.86
C GLU A 58 -5.08 -9.46 15.79
N ALA A 59 -3.78 -9.48 16.07
CA ALA A 59 -2.74 -9.08 15.13
C ALA A 59 -2.74 -10.02 13.91
N ARG A 60 -2.84 -11.33 14.14
CA ARG A 60 -2.93 -12.33 13.07
C ARG A 60 -4.19 -12.14 12.23
N ALA A 61 -5.36 -11.96 12.86
CA ALA A 61 -6.60 -11.72 12.14
C ALA A 61 -6.53 -10.44 11.28
N THR A 62 -5.97 -9.37 11.84
CA THR A 62 -5.79 -8.09 11.15
C THR A 62 -4.84 -8.22 9.95
N PHE A 63 -3.73 -8.94 10.10
CA PHE A 63 -2.80 -9.19 9.00
C PHE A 63 -3.49 -9.82 7.78
N PHE A 64 -4.25 -10.91 7.98
CA PHE A 64 -4.96 -11.56 6.89
C PHE A 64 -6.13 -10.72 6.35
N ALA A 65 -6.82 -9.95 7.21
CA ALA A 65 -7.87 -9.05 6.78
C ALA A 65 -7.34 -7.94 5.86
N MET A 66 -6.19 -7.35 6.17
CA MET A 66 -5.59 -6.29 5.34
C MET A 66 -5.10 -6.81 3.98
N ILE A 67 -4.58 -8.04 3.93
CA ILE A 67 -4.26 -8.70 2.66
C ILE A 67 -5.51 -8.85 1.78
N GLU A 68 -6.64 -9.24 2.38
CA GLU A 68 -7.91 -9.38 1.66
C GLU A 68 -8.45 -8.02 1.18
N GLU A 69 -8.32 -6.96 1.99
CA GLU A 69 -8.68 -5.60 1.55
C GLU A 69 -7.81 -5.14 0.37
N ALA A 70 -6.50 -5.40 0.39
CA ALA A 70 -5.60 -5.12 -0.74
C ALA A 70 -6.01 -5.87 -2.01
N ARG A 71 -6.43 -7.13 -1.86
CA ARG A 71 -6.93 -7.97 -2.97
C ARG A 71 -8.23 -7.42 -3.58
N ARG A 72 -9.10 -6.84 -2.76
CA ARG A 72 -10.43 -6.33 -3.16
C ARG A 72 -10.40 -4.91 -3.71
N ALA A 73 -9.38 -4.13 -3.40
CA ALA A 73 -9.23 -2.76 -3.89
C ALA A 73 -9.19 -2.70 -5.43
N ASP A 74 -9.51 -1.53 -5.97
CA ASP A 74 -9.39 -1.27 -7.40
C ASP A 74 -7.94 -0.93 -7.78
N VAL A 75 -7.21 -0.26 -6.88
CA VAL A 75 -5.79 0.07 -7.04
C VAL A 75 -5.06 -0.06 -5.71
N VAL A 76 -3.87 -0.65 -5.73
CA VAL A 76 -2.96 -0.67 -4.57
C VAL A 76 -1.83 0.34 -4.80
N ILE A 77 -1.65 1.25 -3.84
CA ILE A 77 -0.46 2.12 -3.77
C ILE A 77 0.47 1.52 -2.73
N ALA A 78 1.69 1.15 -3.11
CA ALA A 78 2.67 0.48 -2.25
C ALA A 78 3.87 1.38 -1.98
N PHE A 79 4.00 1.89 -0.76
CA PHE A 79 5.18 2.66 -0.33
C PHE A 79 6.25 1.74 0.25
N VAL A 80 7.33 1.50 -0.50
CA VAL A 80 8.37 0.50 -0.19
C VAL A 80 9.77 1.11 -0.30
N PRO A 81 10.18 2.01 0.61
CA PRO A 81 11.51 2.61 0.59
C PRO A 81 12.63 1.60 0.93
N SER A 82 12.28 0.55 1.67
CA SER A 82 13.14 -0.59 2.02
C SER A 82 12.30 -1.88 2.06
N CYS A 83 12.94 -3.03 2.23
CA CYS A 83 12.25 -4.33 2.20
C CYS A 83 11.12 -4.40 3.23
N SER A 84 9.91 -4.72 2.76
CA SER A 84 8.71 -4.91 3.58
C SER A 84 8.02 -6.20 3.16
N MET A 85 8.04 -7.22 4.03
CA MET A 85 7.42 -8.52 3.77
C MET A 85 5.90 -8.41 3.70
N GLY A 86 5.29 -7.65 4.62
CA GLY A 86 3.84 -7.43 4.64
C GLY A 86 3.36 -6.78 3.34
N THR A 87 4.01 -5.69 2.93
CA THR A 87 3.67 -5.01 1.66
C THR A 87 3.87 -5.92 0.45
N ALA A 88 4.91 -6.77 0.43
CA ALA A 88 5.10 -7.71 -0.66
C ALA A 88 3.95 -8.74 -0.78
N VAL A 89 3.39 -9.21 0.34
CA VAL A 89 2.24 -10.14 0.33
C VAL A 89 0.96 -9.43 -0.13
N GLU A 90 0.74 -8.19 0.29
CA GLU A 90 -0.39 -7.36 -0.18
C GLU A 90 -0.30 -7.11 -1.70
N MET A 91 0.89 -6.76 -2.19
CA MET A 91 1.16 -6.58 -3.63
C MET A 91 0.92 -7.88 -4.41
N TRP A 92 1.34 -9.02 -3.85
CA TRP A 92 1.17 -10.33 -4.48
C TRP A 92 -0.31 -10.69 -4.65
N GLU A 93 -1.11 -10.54 -3.59
CA GLU A 93 -2.53 -10.89 -3.65
C GLU A 93 -3.33 -9.93 -4.54
N ALA A 94 -3.01 -8.64 -4.53
CA ALA A 94 -3.57 -7.68 -5.49
C ALA A 94 -3.30 -8.09 -6.94
N ARG A 95 -2.06 -8.46 -7.27
CA ARG A 95 -1.70 -8.91 -8.62
C ARG A 95 -2.35 -10.21 -9.03
N ARG A 96 -2.48 -11.17 -8.11
CA ARG A 96 -3.23 -12.41 -8.36
C ARG A 96 -4.70 -12.16 -8.66
N ALA A 97 -5.27 -11.11 -8.08
CA ALA A 97 -6.63 -10.65 -8.37
C ALA A 97 -6.73 -9.72 -9.58
N GLY A 98 -5.64 -9.53 -10.33
CA GLY A 98 -5.61 -8.67 -11.52
C GLY A 98 -5.65 -7.17 -11.22
N LYS A 99 -5.39 -6.76 -9.99
CA LYS A 99 -5.43 -5.35 -9.57
C LYS A 99 -4.11 -4.65 -9.88
N PRO A 100 -4.14 -3.42 -10.41
CA PRO A 100 -2.94 -2.63 -10.61
C PRO A 100 -2.28 -2.28 -9.27
N VAL A 101 -0.94 -2.31 -9.28
CA VAL A 101 -0.10 -1.92 -8.14
C VAL A 101 0.85 -0.82 -8.60
N ILE A 102 0.82 0.32 -7.92
CA ILE A 102 1.76 1.43 -8.13
C ILE A 102 2.71 1.47 -6.95
N ALA A 103 3.97 1.12 -7.15
CA ALA A 103 4.97 1.15 -6.10
C ALA A 103 5.74 2.48 -6.11
N ILE A 104 5.93 3.05 -4.93
CA ILE A 104 6.83 4.18 -4.68
C ILE A 104 8.05 3.59 -4.01
N SER A 105 9.14 3.38 -4.76
CA SER A 105 10.28 2.60 -4.27
C SER A 105 11.57 2.83 -5.06
N PRO A 106 12.73 2.90 -4.39
CA PRO A 106 14.04 2.84 -5.04
C PRO A 106 14.44 1.41 -5.44
N LEU A 107 13.71 0.39 -5.01
CA LEU A 107 14.09 -1.03 -5.12
C LEU A 107 13.75 -1.63 -6.50
N VAL A 108 14.07 -0.93 -7.60
CA VAL A 108 13.68 -1.30 -8.97
C VAL A 108 14.21 -2.66 -9.44
N ASN A 109 15.27 -3.18 -8.79
CA ASN A 109 15.85 -4.49 -9.07
C ASN A 109 15.35 -5.60 -8.14
N ASN A 110 14.68 -5.27 -7.03
CA ASN A 110 14.07 -6.27 -6.15
C ASN A 110 12.91 -6.93 -6.90
N TRP A 111 12.87 -8.26 -6.94
CA TRP A 111 11.89 -8.99 -7.76
C TRP A 111 10.45 -8.81 -7.33
N ALA A 112 10.18 -8.77 -6.02
CA ALA A 112 8.83 -8.54 -5.52
C ALA A 112 8.34 -7.15 -5.94
N VAL A 113 9.16 -6.11 -5.75
CA VAL A 113 8.82 -4.75 -6.19
C VAL A 113 8.71 -4.70 -7.72
N ARG A 114 9.70 -5.22 -8.45
CA ARG A 114 9.76 -5.15 -9.91
C ARG A 114 8.60 -5.82 -10.60
N TYR A 115 8.31 -7.07 -10.23
CA TYR A 115 7.37 -7.90 -10.98
C TYR A 115 5.93 -7.81 -10.47
N LEU A 116 5.74 -7.43 -9.21
CA LEU A 116 4.39 -7.21 -8.66
C LEU A 116 3.89 -5.79 -8.91
N SER A 117 4.76 -4.85 -9.27
CA SER A 117 4.32 -3.51 -9.68
C SER A 117 3.80 -3.49 -11.13
N THR A 118 2.72 -2.75 -11.35
CA THR A 118 2.27 -2.32 -12.69
C THR A 118 3.05 -1.07 -13.12
N ARG A 119 3.36 -0.19 -12.16
CA ARG A 119 4.23 0.97 -12.32
C ARG A 119 5.08 1.15 -11.07
N ILE A 120 6.31 1.61 -11.26
CA ILE A 120 7.23 1.97 -10.18
C ILE A 120 7.61 3.43 -10.37
N VAL A 121 7.47 4.22 -9.32
CA VAL A 121 7.89 5.62 -9.28
C VAL A 121 8.97 5.82 -8.23
N GLY A 122 9.86 6.78 -8.46
CA GLY A 122 10.99 7.04 -7.58
C GLY A 122 10.58 7.76 -6.31
N THR A 123 9.64 8.72 -6.41
CA THR A 123 9.22 9.56 -5.28
C THR A 123 7.71 9.72 -5.19
N MET A 124 7.25 10.36 -4.12
CA MET A 124 5.84 10.67 -3.90
C MET A 124 5.31 11.69 -4.91
N GLU A 125 6.17 12.60 -5.36
CA GLU A 125 5.83 13.65 -6.32
C GLU A 125 5.44 13.09 -7.68
N ASP A 126 6.05 11.96 -8.07
CA ASP A 126 5.76 11.25 -9.31
C ASP A 126 4.41 10.49 -9.28
N LEU A 127 3.82 10.29 -8.10
CA LEU A 127 2.59 9.49 -7.94
C LEU A 127 1.41 10.08 -8.69
N ASP A 128 1.25 11.41 -8.66
CA ASP A 128 0.10 12.11 -9.26
C ASP A 128 0.06 11.91 -10.78
N ALA A 129 1.23 11.97 -11.43
CA ALA A 129 1.36 11.75 -12.86
C ALA A 129 0.93 10.33 -13.26
N VAL A 130 1.34 9.32 -12.51
CA VAL A 130 1.02 7.92 -12.82
C VAL A 130 -0.43 7.57 -12.56
N LEU A 131 -1.06 8.16 -11.54
CA LEU A 131 -2.49 7.94 -11.26
C LEU A 131 -3.40 8.37 -12.44
N ALA A 132 -2.97 9.33 -13.25
CA ALA A 132 -3.71 9.75 -14.43
C ALA A 132 -3.73 8.69 -15.56
N GLU A 133 -2.72 7.81 -15.61
CA GLU A 133 -2.57 6.80 -16.67
C GLU A 133 -3.20 5.44 -16.32
N VAL A 134 -3.23 5.08 -15.03
CA VAL A 134 -3.60 3.73 -14.57
C VAL A 134 -5.11 3.55 -14.41
N VAL A 135 -5.87 4.65 -14.37
CA VAL A 135 -7.31 4.68 -14.10
C VAL A 135 -8.14 5.21 -15.29
N GLY A 136 -7.49 5.48 -16.43
CA GLY A 136 -8.13 5.82 -17.71
C GLY A 136 -8.33 4.61 -18.60
#